data_AF-A0A661YZZ5-F1
#
_entry.id   AF-A0A661YZZ5-F1
#
_cell.length_a   1.000
_cell.length_b   1.000
_cell.length_c   1.000
_cell.angle_alpha   90.00
_cell.angle_beta   90.00
_cell.angle_gamma   90.00
#
_symmetry.space_group_name_H-M   'P 1'
#
loop_
_entity.id
_entity.type
_entity.pdbx_description
1 polymer ?
#
loop_
_entity_poly.entity_id
_entity_poly.type
_entity_poly.pdbx_seq_one_letter_code
_entity_poly.pdbx_strand_id
1 'polypeptide(L)'
;YDASGNITGFTDNSFIVSIPSSDFSISADNTTSLTLRMHIDKWFTSPVDYDHNTYGGSIMEVPEAMEKVVLNGWDVFSIEK
;
A
#
# COMPACT_ATOMS: atom_id res chain seq x y z
N TYR A 1 -11.86 -17.32 -9.61
CA TYR A 1 -12.87 -18.20 -9.01
C TYR A 1 -13.44 -19.10 -10.08
N ASP A 2 -13.73 -20.36 -9.76
CA ASP A 2 -14.50 -21.23 -10.65
C ASP A 2 -16.01 -20.92 -10.54
N ALA A 3 -16.84 -21.62 -11.31
CA ALA A 3 -18.29 -21.45 -11.28
C ALA A 3 -18.93 -21.82 -9.93
N SER A 4 -18.18 -22.41 -9.00
CA SER A 4 -18.63 -22.80 -7.66
C SER A 4 -18.11 -21.87 -6.56
N GLY A 5 -17.40 -20.79 -6.91
CA GLY A 5 -16.87 -19.84 -5.94
C GLY A 5 -15.60 -20.32 -5.23
N ASN A 6 -14.85 -21.27 -5.81
CA ASN A 6 -13.55 -21.66 -5.27
C ASN A 6 -12.43 -20.77 -5.84
N ILE A 7 -11.44 -20.45 -5.02
CA ILE A 7 -10.21 -19.76 -5.44
C ILE A 7 -9.47 -20.64 -6.45
N THR A 8 -9.28 -20.15 -7.68
CA THR A 8 -8.59 -20.88 -8.76
C THR A 8 -7.11 -20.55 -8.88
N GLY A 9 -6.62 -19.59 -8.08
CA GLY A 9 -5.24 -19.14 -8.04
C GLY A 9 -5.07 -18.07 -6.95
N PHE A 10 -3.89 -17.99 -6.35
CA PHE A 10 -3.54 -16.98 -5.38
C PHE A 10 -2.69 -15.91 -6.06
N THR A 11 -3.13 -14.65 -6.00
CA THR A 11 -2.31 -13.49 -6.36
C THR A 11 -1.81 -12.85 -5.07
N ASP A 12 -0.49 -12.74 -4.93
CA ASP A 12 0.13 -12.01 -3.82
C ASP A 12 -0.05 -10.50 -4.04
N ASN A 13 -0.65 -9.83 -3.06
CA ASN A 13 -0.92 -8.38 -3.10
C ASN A 13 -0.17 -7.66 -1.97
N SER A 14 0.92 -8.27 -1.50
CA SER A 14 1.87 -7.60 -0.64
C SER A 14 2.81 -6.72 -1.46
N PHE A 15 3.34 -5.69 -0.82
CA PHE A 15 4.40 -4.85 -1.36
C PHE A 15 5.40 -4.57 -0.25
N ILE A 16 6.64 -4.32 -0.65
CA ILE A 16 7.73 -3.94 0.24
C ILE A 16 8.23 -2.58 -0.24
N VAL A 17 8.38 -1.64 0.69
CA VAL A 17 8.86 -0.29 0.39
C VAL A 17 10.00 0.09 1.33
N SER A 18 11.03 0.73 0.77
CA SER A 18 12.04 1.45 1.54
C SER A 18 11.66 2.93 1.56
N ILE A 19 11.37 3.45 2.75
CA ILE A 19 10.88 4.82 2.89
C ILE A 19 12.03 5.80 2.68
N PRO A 20 11.92 6.78 1.76
CA PRO A 20 12.97 7.76 1.57
C PRO A 20 13.26 8.54 2.87
N SER A 21 14.55 8.86 3.10
CA SER A 21 15.01 9.62 4.28
C SER A 21 14.68 8.97 5.64
N SER A 22 14.54 7.65 5.66
CA SER A 22 14.23 6.87 6.87
C SER A 22 15.40 6.66 7.83
N ASP A 23 16.56 7.27 7.58
CA ASP A 23 17.69 7.18 8.49
C ASP A 23 17.43 7.99 9.77
N PHE A 24 17.65 7.36 10.92
CA PHE A 24 17.56 7.96 12.26
C PHE A 24 18.65 7.40 13.17
N SER A 25 18.95 8.13 14.24
CA SER A 25 19.91 7.72 15.27
C SER A 25 19.19 7.51 16.59
N ILE A 26 19.54 6.44 17.30
CA ILE A 26 19.02 6.14 18.65
C ILE A 26 20.15 6.36 19.64
N SER A 27 19.86 7.02 20.76
CA SER A 27 20.78 7.15 21.90
C SER A 27 20.31 6.31 23.08
N ALA A 28 21.26 5.73 23.84
CA ALA A 28 20.99 4.76 24.91
C ALA A 28 20.02 5.25 26.01
N ASP A 29 19.92 6.56 26.23
CA ASP A 29 19.19 7.14 27.36
C ASP A 29 18.03 8.07 26.94
N ASN A 30 17.67 8.11 25.65
CA ASN A 30 16.54 8.93 25.18
C ASN A 30 15.54 8.13 24.35
N THR A 31 14.26 8.49 24.49
CA THR A 31 13.22 8.04 23.57
C THR A 31 13.35 8.76 22.24
N THR A 32 13.52 8.01 21.16
CA THR A 32 13.44 8.54 19.79
C THR A 32 12.04 8.31 19.27
N SER A 33 11.26 9.39 19.10
CA SER A 33 9.93 9.33 18.48
C SER A 33 10.07 9.40 16.97
N LEU A 34 9.36 8.52 16.27
CA LEU A 34 9.27 8.49 14.81
C LEU A 34 7.79 8.55 14.43
N THR A 35 7.43 9.43 13.51
CA THR A 35 6.07 9.50 12.97
C THR A 35 6.07 8.95 11.56
N LEU A 36 5.43 7.79 11.37
CA LEU A 36 5.14 7.25 10.06
C LEU A 36 3.81 7.83 9.56
N ARG A 37 3.84 8.62 8.48
CA ARG A 37 2.65 9.15 7.84
C ARG A 37 2.27 8.30 6.62
N MET A 38 1.00 7.90 6.57
CA MET A 38 0.39 7.32 5.38
C MET A 38 -0.36 8.40 4.59
N HIS A 39 -0.07 8.50 3.30
CA HIS A 39 -0.74 9.41 2.36
C HIS A 39 -1.86 8.66 1.63
N ILE A 40 -3.10 8.89 2.05
CA ILE A 40 -4.24 8.10 1.54
C ILE A 40 -4.50 8.36 0.07
N ASP A 41 -4.28 9.58 -0.40
CA ASP A 41 -4.38 9.98 -1.81
C ASP A 41 -3.46 9.18 -2.74
N LYS A 42 -2.30 8.76 -2.24
CA LYS A 42 -1.30 8.01 -3.01
C LYS A 42 -1.77 6.61 -3.39
N TRP A 43 -2.61 5.99 -2.55
CA TRP A 43 -3.27 4.74 -2.91
C TRP A 43 -4.14 4.86 -4.17
N PHE A 44 -4.55 6.07 -4.52
CA PHE A 44 -5.47 6.30 -5.62
C PHE A 44 -4.83 6.88 -6.88
N THR A 45 -3.60 7.39 -6.82
CA THR A 45 -3.09 8.30 -7.87
C THR A 45 -1.63 8.11 -8.27
N SER A 46 -0.88 7.20 -7.63
CA SER A 46 0.58 7.14 -7.85
C SER A 46 1.13 5.71 -7.81
N PRO A 47 1.63 5.13 -8.92
CA PRO A 47 1.77 5.72 -10.26
C PRO A 47 0.54 5.53 -11.14
N VAL A 48 -0.49 4.81 -10.66
CA VAL A 48 -1.68 4.46 -11.44
C VAL A 48 -2.92 5.07 -10.79
N ASP A 49 -3.78 5.67 -11.61
CA ASP A 49 -5.09 6.11 -11.15
C ASP A 49 -5.99 4.89 -10.85
N TYR A 50 -6.43 4.82 -9.60
CA TYR A 50 -7.50 3.94 -9.17
C TYR A 50 -8.82 4.71 -9.22
N ASP A 51 -9.70 4.33 -10.14
CA ASP A 51 -11.03 4.91 -10.22
C ASP A 51 -11.99 4.21 -9.23
N HIS A 52 -12.28 4.91 -8.14
CA HIS A 52 -13.20 4.40 -7.12
C HIS A 52 -14.64 4.24 -7.63
N ASN A 53 -15.06 4.99 -8.66
CA ASN A 53 -16.40 4.81 -9.24
C ASN A 53 -16.50 3.53 -10.07
N THR A 54 -15.36 3.00 -10.54
CA THR A 54 -15.29 1.75 -11.29
C THR A 54 -15.15 0.54 -10.35
N TYR A 55 -14.20 0.59 -9.42
CA TYR A 55 -13.85 -0.58 -8.59
C TYR A 55 -14.48 -0.60 -7.19
N GLY A 56 -14.94 0.55 -6.68
CA GLY A 56 -15.52 0.67 -5.34
C GLY A 56 -14.51 0.45 -4.21
N GLY A 57 -14.99 0.03 -3.03
CA GLY A 57 -14.14 -0.27 -1.85
C GLY A 57 -13.94 -1.77 -1.58
N SER A 58 -14.70 -2.65 -2.24
CA SER A 58 -14.67 -4.10 -2.03
C SER A 58 -13.91 -4.78 -3.16
N ILE A 59 -12.61 -4.54 -3.22
CA ILE A 59 -11.75 -5.01 -4.33
C ILE A 59 -11.09 -6.34 -4.09
N MET A 60 -11.22 -6.91 -2.89
CA MET A 60 -10.72 -8.24 -2.64
C MET A 60 -11.35 -9.17 -3.67
N GLU A 61 -10.54 -9.97 -4.35
CA GLU A 61 -10.92 -10.88 -5.46
C GLU A 61 -11.08 -10.24 -6.85
N VAL A 62 -10.79 -8.94 -7.00
CA VAL A 62 -10.77 -8.23 -8.28
C VAL A 62 -9.31 -7.99 -8.69
N PRO A 63 -8.68 -8.88 -9.49
CA PRO A 63 -7.23 -8.89 -9.66
C PRO A 63 -6.67 -7.58 -10.23
N GLU A 64 -7.38 -6.98 -11.18
CA GLU A 64 -6.99 -5.70 -11.79
C GLU A 64 -6.98 -4.56 -10.75
N ALA A 65 -7.98 -4.50 -9.88
CA ALA A 65 -8.08 -3.47 -8.86
C ALA A 65 -7.00 -3.66 -7.78
N MET A 66 -6.74 -4.91 -7.40
CA MET A 66 -5.72 -5.29 -6.42
C MET A 66 -4.32 -4.95 -6.94
N GLU A 67 -4.01 -5.27 -8.20
CA GLU A 67 -2.73 -4.96 -8.84
C GLU A 67 -2.46 -3.45 -8.85
N LYS A 68 -3.45 -2.61 -9.20
CA LYS A 68 -3.31 -1.15 -9.19
C LYS A 68 -2.94 -0.62 -7.81
N VAL A 69 -3.64 -1.06 -6.77
CA VAL A 69 -3.39 -0.61 -5.39
C VAL A 69 -2.00 -1.07 -4.91
N VAL A 70 -1.57 -2.28 -5.27
CA VAL A 70 -0.22 -2.78 -4.96
C VAL A 70 0.87 -1.95 -5.63
N LEU A 71 0.71 -1.66 -6.92
CA LEU A 71 1.63 -0.78 -7.67
C LEU A 71 1.71 0.60 -7.01
N ASN A 72 0.61 1.07 -6.45
CA ASN A 72 0.58 2.37 -5.79
C ASN A 72 1.27 2.39 -4.41
N GLY A 73 1.50 1.24 -3.76
CA GLY A 73 2.06 1.15 -2.41
C GLY A 73 3.48 1.71 -2.24
N TRP A 74 4.19 2.02 -3.33
CA TRP A 74 5.59 2.43 -3.30
C TRP A 74 5.85 3.83 -2.68
N ASP A 75 4.87 4.76 -2.69
CA ASP A 75 5.03 6.12 -2.15
C ASP A 75 3.96 6.52 -1.13
N VAL A 76 3.19 5.55 -0.62
CA VAL A 76 2.10 5.81 0.35
C VAL A 76 2.62 6.14 1.75
N PHE A 77 3.90 5.92 2.03
CA PHE A 77 4.50 6.13 3.35
C PHE A 77 5.63 7.17 3.32
N SER A 78 5.70 7.99 4.38
CA SER A 78 6.80 8.91 4.64
C SER A 78 7.09 9.00 6.13
N ILE A 79 8.28 9.43 6.49
CA ILE A 79 8.65 9.72 7.87
C ILE A 79 8.61 11.22 8.12
N GLU A 80 7.95 11.62 9.20
CA GLU A 80 8.03 12.95 9.78
C GLU A 80 8.98 12.89 10.98
N LYS A 81 9.95 13.82 11.00
CA LYS A 81 10.98 13.95 12.02
C LYS A 81 10.63 15.06 13.00
#